data_AF-A0A2V1CYG0-F1
#
_entry.id   AF-A0A2V1CYG0-F1
#
_cell.length_a   1.000
_cell.length_b   1.000
_cell.length_c   1.000
_cell.angle_alpha   90.00
_cell.angle_beta   90.00
_cell.angle_gamma   90.00
#
_symmetry.space_group_name_H-M   'P 1'
#
loop_
_entity.id
_entity.type
_entity.pdbx_description
1 polymer ?
#
loop_
_entity_poly.entity_id
_entity_poly.type
_entity_poly.pdbx_seq_one_letter_code
_entity_poly.pdbx_strand_id
1 'polypeptide(L)'
;MAVETLFSLNPDWKSNGFTPTVRDIVSHSPICADSTRIHYIDLDPLNETETEWSCLIHSVNNHGATATDKHAELRIHIHSNSDPNFLQEFGRYERMVNYVQCKAVLELGPSDEGVEALQGRNVYRAFKEVVDFGSIYEGVKSVIGRNGESAGVVQKRHAGDTWLDVPMADCFGQVAGMYVNLLTDIPPSDMFVATGLELVMRSPKAQTLTAGQENCTGIWHVLARHTRLPDKAYVTDVFVFDAETKVLNEVILGLRYVRIPNLSMSKILIRRTIDKVFLRNTATPSAKSLPALPVEKSQTLAPRLRPEEDVQKASSRKPKSSDGRNITEEVRNLVASVSGLEPREMRLDAELADLGVDSLMGMELAREVETTFKCTLDHEEQMKATNLRQFVACVANALARAGGGRSMEQEEEDHRPDESDSVDGSSSEK
;
A
#
# COMPACT_ATOMS: atom_id res chain seq x y z
N MET A 1 -17.86 1.28 1.88
CA MET A 1 -18.44 0.35 2.87
C MET A 1 -18.49 0.97 4.26
N ALA A 2 -17.37 1.37 4.87
CA ALA A 2 -17.36 1.95 6.22
C ALA A 2 -18.38 3.11 6.43
N VAL A 3 -18.46 4.06 5.49
CA VAL A 3 -19.47 5.13 5.49
C VAL A 3 -20.91 4.59 5.51
N GLU A 4 -21.21 3.56 4.72
CA GLU A 4 -22.56 2.97 4.69
C GLU A 4 -22.88 2.23 5.99
N THR A 5 -21.90 1.56 6.58
CA THR A 5 -22.05 0.93 7.90
C THR A 5 -22.44 1.99 8.94
N LEU A 6 -21.72 3.11 8.98
CA LEU A 6 -22.00 4.22 9.89
C LEU A 6 -23.41 4.82 9.67
N PHE A 7 -23.82 5.02 8.41
CA PHE A 7 -25.18 5.45 8.12
C PHE A 7 -26.26 4.40 8.43
N SER A 8 -25.95 3.11 8.34
CA SER A 8 -26.87 2.05 8.73
C SER A 8 -27.03 1.97 10.25
N LEU A 9 -25.96 2.24 11.01
CA LEU A 9 -26.00 2.31 12.48
C LEU A 9 -26.69 3.58 12.97
N ASN A 10 -26.68 4.65 12.17
CA ASN A 10 -27.27 5.95 12.48
C ASN A 10 -28.23 6.40 11.36
N PRO A 11 -29.44 5.81 11.25
CA PRO A 11 -30.36 6.06 10.13
C PRO A 11 -30.76 7.53 9.95
N ASP A 12 -30.81 8.29 11.05
CA ASP A 12 -31.22 9.70 11.06
C ASP A 12 -30.17 10.63 10.42
N TRP A 13 -28.93 10.18 10.22
CA TRP A 13 -27.89 11.01 9.61
C TRP A 13 -28.19 11.33 8.15
N LYS A 14 -28.66 10.33 7.38
CA LYS A 14 -29.01 10.55 5.96
C LYS A 14 -30.18 11.52 5.81
N SER A 15 -31.24 11.36 6.60
CA SER A 15 -32.44 12.22 6.55
C SER A 15 -32.16 13.64 7.02
N ASN A 16 -31.23 13.82 7.97
CA ASN A 16 -30.81 15.13 8.47
C ASN A 16 -29.67 15.77 7.65
N GLY A 17 -29.25 15.14 6.54
CA GLY A 17 -28.26 15.69 5.63
C GLY A 17 -26.84 15.73 6.18
N PHE A 18 -26.47 14.79 7.06
CA PHE A 18 -25.09 14.62 7.49
C PHE A 18 -24.23 14.09 6.35
N THR A 19 -22.97 14.51 6.32
CA THR A 19 -22.01 14.11 5.30
C THR A 19 -20.68 13.68 5.94
N PRO A 20 -20.04 12.62 5.44
CA PRO A 20 -18.74 12.19 5.92
C PRO A 20 -17.62 13.02 5.29
N THR A 21 -16.55 13.16 6.05
CA THR A 21 -15.20 13.48 5.61
C THR A 21 -14.32 12.29 5.96
N VAL A 22 -13.50 11.83 5.01
CA VAL A 22 -12.56 10.72 5.26
C VAL A 22 -11.16 11.29 5.39
N ARG A 23 -10.39 10.86 6.39
CA ARG A 23 -9.05 11.34 6.67
C ARG A 23 -8.06 10.20 6.87
N ASP A 24 -6.79 10.50 6.63
CA ASP A 24 -5.64 9.65 6.95
C ASP A 24 -5.81 8.19 6.50
N ILE A 25 -6.21 7.99 5.25
CA ILE A 25 -6.28 6.65 4.69
C ILE A 25 -4.84 6.16 4.49
N VAL A 26 -4.52 5.02 5.09
CA VAL A 26 -3.25 4.31 4.89
C VAL A 26 -3.55 2.88 4.45
N SER A 27 -3.00 2.48 3.31
CA SER A 27 -3.08 1.13 2.76
C SER A 27 -1.87 0.31 3.18
N HIS A 28 -2.12 -0.81 3.86
CA HIS A 28 -1.11 -1.70 4.43
C HIS A 28 -0.89 -2.96 3.60
N SER A 29 -1.95 -3.54 3.03
CA SER A 29 -1.83 -4.71 2.16
C SER A 29 -2.98 -4.79 1.15
N PRO A 30 -2.72 -5.31 -0.07
CA PRO A 30 -3.76 -5.43 -1.07
C PRO A 30 -4.82 -6.44 -0.64
N ILE A 31 -6.07 -6.15 -0.97
CA ILE A 31 -7.17 -7.12 -0.92
C ILE A 31 -7.18 -7.84 -2.27
N CYS A 32 -6.88 -9.14 -2.26
CA CYS A 32 -6.86 -9.99 -3.45
C CYS A 32 -7.98 -11.03 -3.39
N ALA A 33 -8.27 -11.68 -4.52
CA ALA A 33 -9.26 -12.76 -4.56
C ALA A 33 -8.76 -13.97 -3.75
N ASP A 34 -9.35 -14.14 -2.57
CA ASP A 34 -9.05 -15.20 -1.62
C ASP A 34 -10.33 -15.62 -0.90
N SER A 35 -11.00 -16.64 -1.44
CA SER A 35 -12.21 -17.23 -0.87
C SER A 35 -12.02 -17.88 0.51
N THR A 36 -10.79 -18.02 1.00
CA THR A 36 -10.49 -18.58 2.33
C THR A 36 -10.53 -17.54 3.45
N ARG A 37 -10.69 -16.27 3.09
CA ARG A 37 -10.68 -15.16 4.04
C ARG A 37 -12.05 -14.53 4.21
N ILE A 38 -12.27 -14.01 5.40
CA ILE A 38 -13.42 -13.16 5.72
C ILE A 38 -12.88 -11.77 6.02
N HIS A 39 -13.50 -10.75 5.42
CA HIS A 39 -13.13 -9.36 5.58
C HIS A 39 -14.04 -8.68 6.60
N TYR A 40 -13.43 -7.86 7.45
CA TYR A 40 -14.08 -7.14 8.53
C TYR A 40 -13.77 -5.66 8.45
N ILE A 41 -14.66 -4.86 9.00
CA ILE A 41 -14.48 -3.42 9.22
C ILE A 41 -14.79 -3.19 10.70
N ASP A 42 -13.76 -2.81 11.46
CA ASP A 42 -13.94 -2.38 12.84
C ASP A 42 -14.11 -0.86 12.86
N LEU A 43 -15.03 -0.39 13.69
CA LEU A 43 -15.37 1.01 13.87
C LEU A 43 -15.32 1.35 15.36
N ASP A 44 -14.36 2.18 15.74
CA ASP A 44 -14.18 2.62 17.12
C ASP A 44 -14.48 4.13 17.22
N PRO A 45 -15.40 4.56 18.11
CA PRO A 45 -15.71 5.98 18.27
C PRO A 45 -14.51 6.71 18.89
N LEU A 46 -14.18 7.87 18.36
CA LEU A 46 -13.08 8.74 18.81
C LEU A 46 -13.56 9.90 19.68
N ASN A 47 -14.87 10.12 19.76
CA ASN A 47 -15.48 11.15 20.60
C ASN A 47 -16.79 10.67 21.24
N GLU A 48 -17.18 11.32 22.34
CA GLU A 48 -18.40 10.97 23.09
C GLU A 48 -19.69 11.16 22.28
N THR A 49 -19.68 12.07 21.31
CA THR A 49 -20.81 12.31 20.42
C THR A 49 -20.89 11.31 19.26
N GLU A 50 -19.92 10.38 19.16
CA GLU A 50 -19.86 9.34 18.13
C GLU A 50 -19.99 9.88 16.70
N THR A 51 -19.38 11.04 16.45
CA THR A 51 -19.33 11.67 15.11
C THR A 51 -17.96 11.50 14.46
N GLU A 52 -16.92 11.14 15.22
CA GLU A 52 -15.59 10.83 14.70
C GLU A 52 -15.26 9.37 15.01
N TRP A 53 -14.74 8.65 14.01
CA TRP A 53 -14.54 7.20 14.08
C TRP A 53 -13.17 6.83 13.52
N SER A 54 -12.46 5.95 14.23
CA SER A 54 -11.36 5.17 13.67
C SER A 54 -11.95 3.95 12.97
N CYS A 55 -11.41 3.63 11.79
CA CYS A 55 -11.88 2.52 10.98
C CYS A 55 -10.70 1.65 10.55
N LEU A 56 -10.80 0.35 10.83
CA LEU A 56 -9.80 -0.65 10.46
C LEU A 56 -10.42 -1.68 9.52
N ILE A 57 -9.88 -1.80 8.31
CA ILE A 57 -10.23 -2.84 7.35
C ILE A 57 -9.19 -3.96 7.46
N HIS A 58 -9.64 -5.16 7.81
CA HIS A 58 -8.76 -6.30 8.00
C HIS A 58 -9.41 -7.60 7.49
N SER A 59 -8.63 -8.67 7.36
CA SER A 59 -9.14 -10.01 7.08
C SER A 59 -8.56 -11.05 8.00
N VAL A 60 -9.33 -12.11 8.24
CA VAL A 60 -8.91 -13.28 9.01
C VAL A 60 -9.16 -14.55 8.19
N ASN A 61 -8.38 -15.58 8.46
CA ASN A 61 -8.55 -16.88 7.81
C ASN A 61 -9.75 -17.62 8.43
N ASN A 62 -10.61 -18.18 7.58
CA ASN A 62 -11.82 -18.90 7.98
C ASN A 62 -11.55 -20.17 8.82
N HIS A 63 -10.31 -20.68 8.82
CA HIS A 63 -9.92 -21.91 9.53
C HIS A 63 -9.32 -21.69 10.94
N GLY A 64 -9.63 -20.56 11.59
CA GLY A 64 -9.36 -20.38 13.02
C GLY A 64 -7.91 -20.04 13.40
N ALA A 65 -7.09 -19.61 12.43
CA ALA A 65 -5.78 -19.06 12.74
C ALA A 65 -5.90 -17.57 13.13
N THR A 66 -5.18 -17.15 14.16
CA THR A 66 -5.00 -15.76 14.63
C THR A 66 -4.28 -14.84 13.61
N ALA A 67 -4.05 -15.30 12.39
CA ALA A 67 -3.39 -14.53 11.34
C ALA A 67 -4.37 -13.51 10.75
N THR A 68 -4.43 -12.35 11.39
CA THR A 68 -5.14 -11.17 10.90
C THR A 68 -4.23 -10.39 9.96
N ASP A 69 -4.70 -10.09 8.76
CA ASP A 69 -3.99 -9.15 7.87
C ASP A 69 -4.73 -7.82 7.84
N LYS A 70 -4.00 -6.76 8.19
CA LYS A 70 -4.45 -5.37 8.09
C LYS A 70 -4.37 -4.93 6.63
N HIS A 71 -5.46 -4.37 6.11
CA HIS A 71 -5.54 -3.90 4.73
C HIS A 71 -5.49 -2.38 4.64
N ALA A 72 -6.31 -1.70 5.43
CA ALA A 72 -6.34 -0.25 5.46
C ALA A 72 -6.78 0.27 6.83
N GLU A 73 -6.32 1.45 7.18
CA GLU A 73 -6.86 2.24 8.29
C GLU A 73 -7.23 3.62 7.77
N LEU A 74 -8.24 4.23 8.40
CA LEU A 74 -8.72 5.57 8.08
C LEU A 74 -9.51 6.14 9.24
N ARG A 75 -9.72 7.46 9.22
CA ARG A 75 -10.65 8.15 10.10
C ARG A 75 -11.85 8.67 9.32
N ILE A 76 -13.03 8.61 9.91
CA ILE A 76 -14.25 9.17 9.33
C ILE A 76 -14.83 10.15 10.33
N HIS A 77 -15.05 11.39 9.88
CA HIS A 77 -15.78 12.39 10.64
C HIS A 77 -17.09 12.69 9.93
N ILE A 78 -18.20 12.54 10.63
CA ILE A 78 -19.56 12.82 10.17
C ILE A 78 -19.95 14.24 10.60
N HIS A 79 -20.23 15.10 9.62
CA HIS A 79 -20.55 16.50 9.83
C HIS A 79 -22.02 16.79 9.56
N SER A 80 -22.60 17.68 10.35
CA SER A 80 -23.84 18.36 9.94
C SER A 80 -23.54 19.27 8.76
N ASN A 81 -24.46 19.37 7.80
CA ASN A 81 -24.38 20.34 6.70
C ASN A 81 -24.31 21.82 7.17
N SER A 82 -24.67 22.08 8.43
CA SER A 82 -24.65 23.40 9.06
C SER A 82 -23.41 23.65 9.92
N ASP A 83 -22.49 22.67 10.04
CA ASP A 83 -21.26 22.79 10.82
C ASP A 83 -20.38 23.93 10.27
N PRO A 84 -20.16 25.02 11.02
CA PRO A 84 -19.37 26.15 10.55
C PRO A 84 -17.92 25.79 10.21
N ASN A 85 -17.32 24.83 10.91
CA ASN A 85 -15.93 24.44 10.65
C ASN A 85 -15.82 23.69 9.32
N PHE A 86 -16.72 22.73 9.08
CA PHE A 86 -16.84 22.01 7.82
C PHE A 86 -17.07 22.96 6.64
N LEU A 87 -18.01 23.90 6.78
CA LEU A 87 -18.31 24.92 5.77
C LEU A 87 -17.11 25.82 5.48
N GLN A 88 -16.40 26.27 6.53
CA GLN A 88 -15.23 27.12 6.39
C GLN A 88 -14.05 26.39 5.75
N GLU A 89 -13.81 25.13 6.12
CA GLU A 89 -12.74 24.30 5.56
C GLU A 89 -12.94 24.11 4.06
N PHE A 90 -14.12 23.65 3.63
CA PHE A 90 -14.38 23.48 2.19
C PHE A 90 -14.31 24.81 1.44
N GLY A 91 -14.84 25.89 2.04
CA GLY A 91 -14.77 27.23 1.46
C GLY A 91 -13.34 27.75 1.26
N ARG A 92 -12.34 27.27 2.03
CA ARG A 92 -10.92 27.59 1.77
C ARG A 92 -10.46 26.97 0.46
N TYR A 93 -10.82 25.72 0.18
CA TYR A 93 -10.48 25.05 -1.07
C TYR A 93 -11.14 25.73 -2.28
N GLU A 94 -12.43 26.10 -2.17
CA GLU A 94 -13.15 26.84 -3.22
C GLU A 94 -12.44 28.17 -3.60
N ARG A 95 -11.80 28.84 -2.63
CA ARG A 95 -11.06 30.09 -2.88
C ARG A 95 -9.66 29.87 -3.44
N MET A 96 -9.01 28.76 -3.09
CA MET A 96 -7.65 28.45 -3.52
C MET A 96 -7.59 27.83 -4.91
N VAL A 97 -8.57 27.00 -5.26
CA VAL A 97 -8.62 26.28 -6.52
C VAL A 97 -9.96 26.49 -7.20
N ASN A 98 -9.92 27.08 -8.39
CA ASN A 98 -11.11 27.40 -9.15
C ASN A 98 -11.13 26.71 -10.51
N TYR A 99 -12.31 26.68 -11.11
CA TYR A 99 -12.52 26.02 -12.39
C TYR A 99 -11.69 26.61 -13.54
N VAL A 100 -11.31 27.89 -13.48
CA VAL A 100 -10.49 28.53 -14.51
C VAL A 100 -9.12 27.87 -14.59
N GLN A 101 -8.51 27.51 -13.46
CA GLN A 101 -7.24 26.78 -13.43
C GLN A 101 -7.37 25.38 -14.05
N CYS A 102 -8.43 24.65 -13.71
CA CYS A 102 -8.71 23.33 -14.29
C CYS A 102 -8.88 23.43 -15.82
N LYS A 103 -9.71 24.38 -16.27
CA LYS A 103 -9.97 24.63 -17.69
C LYS A 103 -8.68 25.02 -18.44
N ALA A 104 -7.82 25.84 -17.84
CA ALA A 104 -6.56 26.24 -18.45
C ALA A 104 -5.64 25.05 -18.76
N VAL A 105 -5.62 24.02 -17.90
CA VAL A 105 -4.86 22.79 -18.15
C VAL A 105 -5.54 21.91 -19.20
N LEU A 106 -6.88 21.82 -19.17
CA LEU A 106 -7.65 21.06 -20.17
C LEU A 106 -7.54 21.65 -21.59
N GLU A 107 -7.31 22.95 -21.71
CA GLU A 107 -7.19 23.66 -22.98
C GLU A 107 -5.77 23.61 -23.58
N LEU A 108 -4.81 23.03 -22.87
CA LEU A 108 -3.46 22.80 -23.39
C LEU A 108 -3.50 21.84 -24.58
N GLY A 109 -2.69 22.17 -25.59
CA GLY A 109 -2.64 21.42 -26.83
C GLY A 109 -1.22 21.12 -27.31
N PRO A 110 -1.10 20.49 -28.48
CA PRO A 110 0.21 20.10 -29.04
C PRO A 110 1.15 21.27 -29.35
N SER A 111 0.63 22.50 -29.40
CA SER A 111 1.43 23.72 -29.59
C SER A 111 2.10 24.22 -28.30
N ASP A 112 1.65 23.75 -27.14
CA ASP A 112 2.20 24.13 -25.85
C ASP A 112 3.39 23.23 -25.50
N GLU A 113 4.50 23.85 -25.08
CA GLU A 113 5.72 23.13 -24.72
C GLU A 113 5.53 22.28 -23.44
N GLY A 114 6.09 21.07 -23.45
CA GLY A 114 6.09 20.16 -22.29
C GLY A 114 4.72 19.58 -21.94
N VAL A 115 3.79 19.56 -22.90
CA VAL A 115 2.46 18.97 -22.73
C VAL A 115 2.43 17.53 -23.20
N GLU A 116 1.98 16.65 -22.33
CA GLU A 116 1.69 15.25 -22.64
C GLU A 116 0.19 15.00 -22.48
N ALA A 117 -0.43 14.26 -23.41
CA ALA A 117 -1.87 14.04 -23.38
C ALA A 117 -2.30 12.68 -23.94
N LEU A 118 -3.32 12.09 -23.32
CA LEU A 118 -4.00 10.88 -23.78
C LEU A 118 -5.50 11.13 -23.87
N GLN A 119 -6.13 10.62 -24.93
CA GLN A 119 -7.56 10.82 -25.18
C GLN A 119 -8.24 9.59 -25.78
N GLY A 120 -9.54 9.46 -25.49
CA GLY A 120 -10.42 8.41 -26.00
C GLY A 120 -9.93 7.01 -25.63
N ARG A 121 -10.04 6.06 -26.57
CA ARG A 121 -9.64 4.66 -26.36
C ARG A 121 -8.16 4.46 -25.99
N ASN A 122 -7.31 5.46 -26.25
CA ASN A 122 -5.88 5.34 -25.99
C ASN A 122 -5.54 5.50 -24.51
N VAL A 123 -6.43 6.10 -23.70
CA VAL A 123 -6.24 6.27 -22.25
C VAL A 123 -6.05 4.91 -21.58
N TYR A 124 -7.07 4.06 -21.62
CA TYR A 124 -6.99 2.73 -21.00
C TYR A 124 -6.11 1.75 -21.78
N ARG A 125 -5.92 1.95 -23.10
CA ARG A 125 -4.93 1.15 -23.86
C ARG A 125 -3.50 1.38 -23.36
N ALA A 126 -3.14 2.61 -23.05
CA ALA A 126 -1.82 2.93 -22.50
C ALA A 126 -1.74 2.47 -21.03
N PHE A 127 -2.79 2.71 -20.24
CA PHE A 127 -2.75 2.40 -18.81
C PHE A 127 -2.75 0.90 -18.50
N LYS A 128 -3.20 0.07 -19.44
CA LYS A 128 -3.20 -1.39 -19.33
C LYS A 128 -1.83 -2.01 -19.05
N GLU A 129 -0.74 -1.38 -19.47
CA GLU A 129 0.63 -1.83 -19.16
C GLU A 129 0.95 -1.70 -17.66
N VAL A 130 0.25 -0.80 -16.96
CA VAL A 130 0.40 -0.54 -15.53
C VAL A 130 -0.68 -1.30 -14.74
N VAL A 131 -1.95 -1.09 -15.10
CA VAL A 131 -3.13 -1.71 -14.47
C VAL A 131 -4.22 -1.94 -15.51
N ASP A 132 -4.78 -3.15 -15.54
CA ASP A 132 -5.93 -3.47 -16.40
C ASP A 132 -7.24 -3.31 -15.61
N PHE A 133 -7.89 -2.16 -15.81
CA PHE A 133 -9.19 -1.86 -15.18
C PHE A 133 -10.33 -2.64 -15.84
N GLY A 134 -11.27 -3.12 -15.03
CA GLY A 134 -12.55 -3.59 -15.55
C GLY A 134 -13.36 -2.43 -16.15
N SER A 135 -14.21 -2.71 -17.13
CA SER A 135 -15.00 -1.69 -17.85
C SER A 135 -15.83 -0.78 -16.94
N ILE A 136 -16.28 -1.30 -15.79
CA ILE A 136 -16.99 -0.51 -14.80
C ILE A 136 -16.14 0.61 -14.20
N TYR A 137 -14.81 0.56 -14.26
CA TYR A 137 -13.86 1.59 -13.79
C TYR A 137 -13.35 2.48 -14.94
N GLU A 138 -13.79 2.29 -16.18
CA GLU A 138 -13.28 3.02 -17.36
C GLU A 138 -13.98 4.37 -17.62
N GLY A 139 -13.91 5.29 -16.65
CA GLY A 139 -14.57 6.60 -16.72
C GLY A 139 -13.73 7.74 -17.32
N VAL A 140 -12.41 7.66 -17.32
CA VAL A 140 -11.51 8.72 -17.81
C VAL A 140 -11.52 8.77 -19.34
N LYS A 141 -11.87 9.92 -19.92
CA LYS A 141 -11.95 10.14 -21.37
C LYS A 141 -10.74 10.88 -21.93
N SER A 142 -10.12 11.73 -21.12
CA SER A 142 -8.86 12.38 -21.46
C SER A 142 -8.07 12.71 -20.20
N VAL A 143 -6.76 12.79 -20.35
CA VAL A 143 -5.84 13.33 -19.35
C VAL A 143 -4.77 14.14 -20.09
N ILE A 144 -4.47 15.32 -19.58
CA ILE A 144 -3.48 16.25 -20.09
C ILE A 144 -2.58 16.64 -18.91
N GLY A 145 -1.26 16.61 -19.10
CA GLY A 145 -0.27 16.89 -18.06
C GLY A 145 0.77 17.90 -18.53
N ARG A 146 1.17 18.79 -17.61
CA ARG A 146 2.29 19.72 -17.82
C ARG A 146 2.84 20.19 -16.46
N ASN A 147 4.17 20.14 -16.29
CA ASN A 147 4.89 20.79 -15.18
C ASN A 147 4.30 20.56 -13.77
N GLY A 148 4.01 19.31 -13.41
CA GLY A 148 3.46 18.99 -12.09
C GLY A 148 1.98 19.28 -11.93
N GLU A 149 1.26 19.64 -13.00
CA GLU A 149 -0.20 19.68 -13.02
C GLU A 149 -0.74 18.70 -14.06
N SER A 150 -1.93 18.16 -13.80
CA SER A 150 -2.69 17.43 -14.79
C SER A 150 -4.17 17.75 -14.69
N ALA A 151 -4.88 17.65 -15.81
CA ALA A 151 -6.32 17.71 -15.80
C ALA A 151 -6.92 16.64 -16.69
N GLY A 152 -8.09 16.15 -16.29
CA GLY A 152 -8.78 15.08 -17.00
C GLY A 152 -10.27 15.32 -17.11
N VAL A 153 -10.86 14.73 -18.15
CA VAL A 153 -12.31 14.66 -18.31
C VAL A 153 -12.75 13.27 -17.92
N VAL A 154 -13.59 13.17 -16.88
CA VAL A 154 -14.21 11.92 -16.45
C VAL A 154 -15.67 11.94 -16.87
N GLN A 155 -16.12 10.88 -17.52
CA GLN A 155 -17.52 10.70 -17.89
C GLN A 155 -18.08 9.48 -17.15
N LYS A 156 -18.80 9.76 -16.07
CA LYS A 156 -19.43 8.78 -15.21
C LYS A 156 -20.57 9.40 -14.41
N ARG A 157 -21.69 8.70 -14.38
CA ARG A 157 -22.82 9.01 -13.50
C ARG A 157 -22.74 8.15 -12.27
N HIS A 158 -23.14 8.71 -11.15
CA HIS A 158 -23.26 7.97 -9.92
C HIS A 158 -24.44 6.99 -10.02
N ALA A 159 -24.23 5.74 -9.62
CA ALA A 159 -25.26 4.71 -9.68
C ALA A 159 -26.45 4.99 -8.75
N GLY A 160 -26.20 5.71 -7.65
CA GLY A 160 -27.22 6.09 -6.66
C GLY A 160 -27.37 5.10 -5.49
N ASP A 161 -26.61 4.00 -5.49
CA ASP A 161 -26.77 2.92 -4.51
C ASP A 161 -26.20 3.23 -3.11
N THR A 162 -25.13 4.04 -3.06
CA THR A 162 -24.40 4.37 -1.82
C THR A 162 -23.96 5.83 -1.83
N TRP A 163 -23.47 6.36 -0.72
CA TRP A 163 -22.92 7.72 -0.65
C TRP A 163 -21.68 7.92 -1.53
N LEU A 164 -20.85 6.86 -1.65
CA LEU A 164 -19.64 6.84 -2.48
C LEU A 164 -19.82 5.84 -3.62
N ASP A 165 -20.07 6.31 -4.83
CA ASP A 165 -19.89 5.50 -6.03
C ASP A 165 -18.39 5.21 -6.23
N VAL A 166 -17.98 4.02 -5.79
CA VAL A 166 -16.57 3.58 -5.82
C VAL A 166 -15.99 3.67 -7.23
N PRO A 167 -16.63 3.15 -8.29
CA PRO A 167 -16.09 3.27 -9.63
C PRO A 167 -15.93 4.71 -10.13
N MET A 168 -16.82 5.63 -9.74
CA MET A 168 -16.73 7.05 -10.10
C MET A 168 -15.62 7.77 -9.33
N ALA A 169 -15.57 7.60 -8.01
CA ALA A 169 -14.54 8.19 -7.16
C ALA A 169 -13.14 7.72 -7.56
N ASP A 170 -12.99 6.43 -7.88
CA ASP A 170 -11.73 5.87 -8.38
C ASP A 170 -11.29 6.55 -9.69
N CYS A 171 -12.21 6.89 -10.60
CA CYS A 171 -11.87 7.62 -11.83
C CYS A 171 -11.26 9.00 -11.56
N PHE A 172 -11.62 9.66 -10.46
CA PHE A 172 -10.98 10.94 -10.08
C PHE A 172 -9.53 10.73 -9.66
N GLY A 173 -9.26 9.70 -8.85
CA GLY A 173 -7.91 9.29 -8.48
C GLY A 173 -7.09 8.76 -9.67
N GLN A 174 -7.74 8.12 -10.66
CA GLN A 174 -7.08 7.64 -11.87
C GLN A 174 -6.48 8.77 -12.70
N VAL A 175 -7.08 9.97 -12.74
CA VAL A 175 -6.48 11.13 -13.45
C VAL A 175 -5.09 11.42 -12.87
N ALA A 176 -4.96 11.40 -11.54
CA ALA A 176 -3.69 11.57 -10.87
C ALA A 176 -2.72 10.39 -11.11
N GLY A 177 -3.24 9.17 -11.04
CA GLY A 177 -2.46 7.94 -11.27
C GLY A 177 -1.91 7.84 -12.70
N MET A 178 -2.69 8.27 -13.69
CA MET A 178 -2.29 8.32 -15.10
C MET A 178 -1.21 9.37 -15.33
N TYR A 179 -1.26 10.53 -14.66
CA TYR A 179 -0.19 11.51 -14.74
C TYR A 179 1.15 10.89 -14.30
N VAL A 180 1.22 10.36 -13.07
CA VAL A 180 2.48 9.85 -12.52
C VAL A 180 3.00 8.61 -13.25
N ASN A 181 2.14 7.80 -13.86
CA ASN A 181 2.56 6.57 -14.53
C ASN A 181 2.75 6.70 -16.05
N LEU A 182 2.03 7.60 -16.73
CA LEU A 182 2.00 7.68 -18.19
C LEU A 182 2.53 9.00 -18.74
N LEU A 183 2.45 10.08 -17.96
CA LEU A 183 2.82 11.44 -18.39
C LEU A 183 4.08 11.95 -17.69
N THR A 184 4.80 11.08 -16.98
CA THR A 184 6.12 11.36 -16.40
C THR A 184 7.14 10.30 -16.80
N ASP A 185 8.42 10.65 -16.73
CA ASP A 185 9.52 9.75 -17.04
C ASP A 185 9.72 8.72 -15.91
N ILE A 186 9.06 7.58 -16.04
CA ILE A 186 9.28 6.38 -15.24
C ILE A 186 9.79 5.24 -16.13
N PRO A 187 10.78 4.43 -15.69
CA PRO A 187 11.19 3.25 -16.43
C PRO A 187 10.01 2.28 -16.63
N PRO A 188 9.88 1.63 -17.80
CA PRO A 188 8.79 0.70 -18.08
C PRO A 188 8.73 -0.52 -17.14
N SER A 189 9.80 -0.77 -16.38
CA SER A 189 9.88 -1.83 -15.37
C SER A 189 9.22 -1.47 -14.04
N ASP A 190 8.81 -0.22 -13.85
CA ASP A 190 8.36 0.32 -12.58
C ASP A 190 6.99 0.99 -12.74
N MET A 191 6.27 1.10 -11.63
CA MET A 191 4.99 1.79 -11.53
C MET A 191 4.89 2.59 -10.24
N PHE A 192 4.04 3.60 -10.25
CA PHE A 192 3.59 4.31 -9.06
C PHE A 192 2.27 3.72 -8.58
N VAL A 193 2.24 3.28 -7.32
CA VAL A 193 1.04 2.74 -6.67
C VAL A 193 0.58 3.66 -5.54
N ALA A 194 -0.73 3.90 -5.46
CA ALA A 194 -1.33 4.68 -4.40
C ALA A 194 -1.28 3.90 -3.07
N THR A 195 -0.79 4.55 -2.02
CA THR A 195 -0.61 3.94 -0.68
C THR A 195 -1.46 4.60 0.39
N GLY A 196 -2.12 5.71 0.07
CA GLY A 196 -2.95 6.43 1.03
C GLY A 196 -3.31 7.82 0.55
N LEU A 197 -4.10 8.52 1.35
CA LEU A 197 -4.46 9.93 1.16
C LEU A 197 -4.74 10.60 2.50
N GLU A 198 -4.70 11.94 2.53
CA GLU A 198 -4.88 12.71 3.77
C GLU A 198 -6.34 13.11 3.98
N LEU A 199 -7.06 13.46 2.91
CA LEU A 199 -8.43 13.96 2.99
C LEU A 199 -9.25 13.58 1.76
N VAL A 200 -10.47 13.08 1.96
CA VAL A 200 -11.55 13.13 0.97
C VAL A 200 -12.70 13.92 1.58
N MET A 201 -13.09 15.00 0.91
CA MET A 201 -14.15 15.89 1.37
C MET A 201 -15.02 16.32 0.19
N ARG A 202 -16.33 16.08 0.32
CA ARG A 202 -17.32 16.54 -0.65
C ARG A 202 -17.86 17.91 -0.27
N SER A 203 -18.28 18.67 -1.27
CA SER A 203 -18.88 19.98 -1.11
C SER A 203 -20.08 19.92 -0.19
N PRO A 204 -20.17 20.79 0.83
CA PRO A 204 -21.37 20.94 1.66
C PRO A 204 -22.61 21.32 0.85
N LYS A 205 -22.42 21.88 -0.36
CA LYS A 205 -23.49 22.30 -1.27
C LYS A 205 -23.90 21.18 -2.23
N ALA A 206 -23.12 20.10 -2.33
CA ALA A 206 -23.47 18.96 -3.16
C ALA A 206 -24.67 18.25 -2.54
N GLN A 207 -25.75 18.15 -3.30
CA GLN A 207 -26.85 17.27 -2.90
C GLN A 207 -26.36 15.84 -3.05
N THR A 208 -26.28 15.11 -1.95
CA THR A 208 -26.03 13.66 -2.00
C THR A 208 -27.32 12.99 -2.46
N LEU A 209 -27.57 12.99 -3.77
CA LEU A 209 -28.76 12.36 -4.34
C LEU A 209 -28.52 10.86 -4.49
N THR A 210 -28.66 10.13 -3.38
CA THR A 210 -28.66 8.65 -3.32
C THR A 210 -29.94 8.03 -3.91
N ALA A 211 -30.44 8.58 -5.02
CA ALA A 211 -31.70 8.16 -5.64
C ALA A 211 -31.63 8.02 -7.17
N GLY A 212 -30.42 8.09 -7.75
CA GLY A 212 -30.23 7.98 -9.21
C GLY A 212 -30.87 9.13 -10.01
N GLN A 213 -31.34 10.18 -9.34
CA GLN A 213 -31.90 11.40 -9.95
C GLN A 213 -30.84 12.47 -10.13
N GLU A 214 -29.62 12.07 -10.51
CA GLU A 214 -28.60 13.03 -10.86
C GLU A 214 -29.03 13.77 -12.14
N ASN A 215 -29.47 15.02 -12.00
CA ASN A 215 -29.58 15.93 -13.13
C ASN A 215 -28.20 16.36 -13.67
N CYS A 216 -27.11 15.74 -13.20
CA CYS A 216 -25.77 16.03 -13.69
C CYS A 216 -25.54 15.34 -15.04
N THR A 217 -24.79 15.98 -15.92
CA THR A 217 -24.38 15.39 -17.21
C THR A 217 -23.54 14.12 -17.03
N GLY A 218 -23.05 13.85 -15.82
CA GLY A 218 -22.07 12.81 -15.51
C GLY A 218 -20.71 13.15 -16.07
N ILE A 219 -20.44 14.42 -16.37
CA ILE A 219 -19.16 14.89 -16.88
C ILE A 219 -18.49 15.72 -15.79
N TRP A 220 -17.28 15.32 -15.46
CA TRP A 220 -16.47 15.91 -14.40
C TRP A 220 -15.15 16.37 -14.98
N HIS A 221 -14.74 17.57 -14.59
CA HIS A 221 -13.41 18.09 -14.88
C HIS A 221 -12.58 17.94 -13.62
N VAL A 222 -11.48 17.21 -13.73
CA VAL A 222 -10.60 16.91 -12.60
C VAL A 222 -9.31 17.68 -12.82
N LEU A 223 -8.89 18.48 -11.85
CA LEU A 223 -7.56 19.08 -11.79
C LEU A 223 -6.76 18.34 -10.72
N ALA A 224 -5.54 17.93 -11.02
CA ALA A 224 -4.62 17.36 -10.07
C ALA A 224 -3.30 18.14 -10.06
N ARG A 225 -2.74 18.33 -8.87
CA ARG A 225 -1.47 19.00 -8.63
C ARG A 225 -0.51 18.06 -7.95
N HIS A 226 0.65 17.88 -8.54
CA HIS A 226 1.61 16.84 -8.22
C HIS A 226 2.87 17.45 -7.66
N THR A 227 3.21 17.05 -6.44
CA THR A 227 4.51 17.35 -5.84
C THR A 227 5.34 16.09 -5.83
N ARG A 228 6.47 16.11 -6.56
CA ARG A 228 7.46 15.04 -6.48
C ARG A 228 8.21 15.18 -5.16
N LEU A 229 8.21 14.11 -4.38
CA LEU A 229 8.97 14.04 -3.13
C LEU A 229 10.37 13.45 -3.38
N PRO A 230 11.31 13.64 -2.43
CA PRO A 230 12.47 12.77 -2.30
C PRO A 230 12.05 11.28 -2.31
N ASP A 231 12.97 10.38 -2.65
CA ASP A 231 12.74 8.92 -2.62
C ASP A 231 11.77 8.34 -3.65
N LYS A 232 11.65 8.98 -4.82
CA LYS A 232 10.80 8.50 -5.92
C LYS A 232 9.34 8.31 -5.49
N ALA A 233 8.80 9.27 -4.73
CA ALA A 233 7.40 9.32 -4.35
C ALA A 233 6.70 10.56 -4.93
N TYR A 234 5.38 10.53 -4.99
CA TYR A 234 4.55 11.68 -5.32
C TYR A 234 3.48 11.88 -4.26
N VAL A 235 3.14 13.14 -4.01
CA VAL A 235 1.91 13.54 -3.33
C VAL A 235 1.10 14.36 -4.31
N THR A 236 -0.19 14.04 -4.43
CA THR A 236 -1.10 14.70 -5.35
C THR A 236 -2.35 15.20 -4.64
N ASP A 237 -2.73 16.43 -4.93
CA ASP A 237 -4.03 17.00 -4.56
C ASP A 237 -4.94 17.04 -5.79
N VAL A 238 -6.18 16.57 -5.65
CA VAL A 238 -7.16 16.43 -6.72
C VAL A 238 -8.41 17.26 -6.38
N PHE A 239 -8.87 18.02 -7.36
CA PHE A 239 -10.00 18.92 -7.29
C PHE A 239 -10.99 18.55 -8.39
N VAL A 240 -12.20 18.17 -8.00
CA VAL A 240 -13.22 17.65 -8.91
C VAL A 240 -14.30 18.69 -9.10
N PHE A 241 -14.50 19.11 -10.35
CA PHE A 241 -15.51 20.08 -10.73
C PHE A 241 -16.61 19.39 -11.53
N ASP A 242 -17.85 19.77 -11.26
CA ASP A 242 -18.94 19.48 -12.18
C ASP A 242 -18.74 20.31 -13.46
N ALA A 243 -18.72 19.66 -14.62
CA ALA A 243 -18.32 20.33 -15.87
C ALA A 243 -19.36 21.36 -16.37
N GLU A 244 -20.62 21.20 -15.99
CA GLU A 244 -21.73 22.05 -16.41
C GLU A 244 -21.84 23.30 -15.53
N THR A 245 -21.95 23.07 -14.22
CA THR A 245 -22.09 24.13 -13.21
C THR A 245 -20.77 24.80 -12.87
N LYS A 246 -19.64 24.14 -13.16
CA LYS A 246 -18.27 24.61 -12.88
C LYS A 246 -17.95 24.74 -11.39
N VAL A 247 -18.78 24.15 -10.54
CA VAL A 247 -18.65 24.19 -9.08
C VAL A 247 -17.71 23.07 -8.62
N LEU A 248 -16.87 23.37 -7.62
CA LEU A 248 -16.03 22.38 -6.94
C LEU A 248 -16.93 21.43 -6.15
N ASN A 249 -16.94 20.17 -6.53
CA ASN A 249 -17.79 19.13 -5.95
C ASN A 249 -17.04 18.31 -4.90
N GLU A 250 -15.78 17.96 -5.15
CA GLU A 250 -15.01 17.09 -4.25
C GLU A 250 -13.53 17.49 -4.25
N VAL A 251 -12.88 17.32 -3.10
CA VAL A 251 -11.42 17.44 -2.96
C VAL A 251 -10.85 16.15 -2.40
N ILE A 252 -9.73 15.71 -2.97
CA ILE A 252 -8.94 14.58 -2.49
C ILE A 252 -7.52 15.10 -2.28
N LEU A 253 -7.09 15.27 -1.04
CA LEU A 253 -5.79 15.86 -0.73
C LEU A 253 -4.81 14.80 -0.24
N GLY A 254 -3.54 15.02 -0.53
CA GLY A 254 -2.46 14.20 -0.01
C GLY A 254 -2.40 12.79 -0.59
N LEU A 255 -2.95 12.55 -1.80
CA LEU A 255 -2.92 11.23 -2.44
C LEU A 255 -1.47 10.82 -2.72
N ARG A 256 -1.01 9.80 -2.01
CA ARG A 256 0.39 9.40 -1.94
C ARG A 256 0.69 8.23 -2.86
N TYR A 257 1.71 8.39 -3.68
CA TYR A 257 2.22 7.35 -4.57
C TYR A 257 3.66 6.99 -4.21
N VAL A 258 3.94 5.70 -4.23
CA VAL A 258 5.30 5.15 -4.10
C VAL A 258 5.66 4.41 -5.38
N ARG A 259 6.93 4.54 -5.79
CA ARG A 259 7.44 3.82 -6.97
C ARG A 259 7.88 2.43 -6.57
N ILE A 260 7.35 1.42 -7.27
CA ILE A 260 7.70 0.01 -7.06
C ILE A 260 8.01 -0.67 -8.41
N PRO A 261 8.92 -1.65 -8.44
CA PRO A 261 9.11 -2.48 -9.63
C PRO A 261 7.87 -3.33 -9.93
N ASN A 262 7.50 -3.43 -11.20
CA ASN A 262 6.34 -4.17 -11.70
C ASN A 262 6.40 -5.65 -11.29
N LEU A 263 7.60 -6.24 -11.36
CA LEU A 263 7.81 -7.64 -10.97
C LEU A 263 7.58 -7.87 -9.47
N SER A 264 7.98 -6.91 -8.62
CA SER A 264 7.75 -7.01 -7.17
C SER A 264 6.27 -6.96 -6.85
N MET A 265 5.53 -5.98 -7.42
CA MET A 265 4.09 -5.88 -7.22
C MET A 265 3.35 -7.11 -7.75
N SER A 266 3.72 -7.59 -8.94
CA SER A 266 3.13 -8.80 -9.54
C SER A 266 3.31 -10.02 -8.63
N LYS A 267 4.50 -10.24 -8.07
CA LYS A 267 4.76 -11.33 -7.13
C LYS A 267 3.90 -11.22 -5.86
N ILE A 268 3.79 -10.02 -5.28
CA ILE A 268 2.95 -9.77 -4.11
C ILE A 268 1.49 -10.14 -4.40
N LEU A 269 0.94 -9.65 -5.51
CA LEU A 269 -0.45 -9.92 -5.91
C LEU A 269 -0.69 -11.41 -6.22
N ILE A 270 0.23 -12.07 -6.94
CA ILE A 270 0.12 -13.51 -7.25
C ILE A 270 0.15 -14.36 -5.98
N ARG A 271 1.01 -14.01 -5.03
CA ARG A 271 1.14 -14.69 -3.74
C ARG A 271 -0.13 -14.54 -2.90
N ARG A 272 -0.71 -13.34 -2.90
CA ARG A 272 -1.92 -12.99 -2.12
C ARG A 272 -3.23 -13.46 -2.78
N THR A 273 -3.22 -13.79 -4.08
CA THR A 273 -4.39 -14.31 -4.79
C THR A 273 -4.43 -15.84 -4.69
N ILE A 274 -5.32 -16.36 -3.84
CA ILE A 274 -5.56 -17.81 -3.71
C ILE A 274 -6.45 -18.31 -4.84
N ASP A 275 -7.46 -17.54 -5.22
CA ASP A 275 -8.40 -17.92 -6.28
C ASP A 275 -7.77 -17.73 -7.66
N LYS A 276 -7.05 -18.75 -8.13
CA LYS A 276 -6.23 -18.69 -9.36
C LYS A 276 -7.02 -18.39 -10.64
N VAL A 277 -8.35 -18.51 -10.62
CA VAL A 277 -9.22 -18.09 -11.75
C VAL A 277 -9.10 -16.59 -12.06
N PHE A 278 -8.75 -15.78 -11.05
CA PHE A 278 -8.54 -14.34 -11.21
C PHE A 278 -7.13 -13.99 -11.67
N LEU A 279 -6.19 -14.94 -11.65
CA LEU A 279 -4.89 -14.75 -12.27
C LEU A 279 -5.03 -15.00 -13.77
N ARG A 280 -4.73 -13.98 -14.57
CA ARG A 280 -4.56 -14.20 -16.00
C ARG A 280 -3.32 -15.06 -16.20
N ASN A 281 -3.47 -16.14 -16.97
CA ASN A 281 -2.33 -16.82 -17.57
C ASN A 281 -1.65 -15.84 -18.54
N THR A 282 -0.70 -15.05 -18.06
CA THR A 282 0.25 -14.35 -18.94
C THR A 282 1.28 -15.37 -19.44
N ALA A 283 0.82 -16.38 -20.16
CA ALA A 283 1.66 -17.13 -21.07
C ALA A 283 1.81 -16.28 -22.33
N THR A 284 2.75 -15.34 -22.32
CA THR A 284 3.19 -14.74 -23.58
C THR A 284 3.91 -15.83 -24.37
N PRO A 285 3.61 -16.04 -25.66
CA PRO A 285 4.34 -17.00 -26.48
C PRO A 285 5.80 -16.55 -26.55
N SER A 286 6.70 -17.40 -26.08
CA SER A 286 8.13 -17.27 -26.29
C SER A 286 8.40 -16.93 -27.76
N ALA A 287 9.26 -15.93 -27.94
CA ALA A 287 9.78 -15.48 -29.22
C ALA A 287 9.95 -16.64 -30.20
N LYS A 288 9.33 -16.51 -31.38
CA LYS A 288 9.68 -17.32 -32.54
C LYS A 288 11.18 -17.17 -32.76
N SER A 289 11.92 -18.23 -32.46
CA SER A 289 13.30 -18.40 -32.90
C SER A 289 13.33 -18.19 -34.42
N LEU A 290 14.04 -17.16 -34.87
CA LEU A 290 14.45 -17.05 -36.25
C LEU A 290 15.30 -18.28 -36.61
N PRO A 291 15.10 -18.93 -37.77
CA PRO A 291 15.94 -20.05 -38.17
C PRO A 291 17.36 -19.55 -38.44
N ALA A 292 18.35 -20.05 -37.70
CA ALA A 292 19.74 -19.84 -38.03
C ALA A 292 20.07 -20.59 -39.33
N LEU A 293 20.57 -19.85 -40.33
CA LEU A 293 21.19 -20.42 -41.53
C LEU A 293 22.52 -21.12 -41.15
N PRO A 294 22.91 -22.22 -41.81
CA PRO A 294 24.10 -22.99 -41.44
C PRO A 294 25.36 -22.33 -42.01
N VAL A 295 26.37 -22.10 -41.15
CA VAL A 295 27.73 -21.76 -41.61
C VAL A 295 28.68 -22.90 -41.23
N GLU A 296 29.37 -23.39 -42.25
CA GLU A 296 30.35 -24.47 -42.26
C GLU A 296 31.47 -24.29 -41.23
N LYS A 297 31.86 -25.40 -40.58
CA LYS A 297 33.09 -25.52 -39.80
C LYS A 297 34.22 -26.04 -40.69
N SER A 298 35.18 -25.18 -41.02
CA SER A 298 36.48 -25.62 -41.52
C SER A 298 37.40 -26.03 -40.37
N GLN A 299 38.06 -27.17 -40.59
CA GLN A 299 39.03 -27.83 -39.70
C GLN A 299 40.41 -27.16 -39.82
N THR A 300 41.17 -27.08 -38.72
CA THR A 300 42.64 -27.25 -38.79
C THR A 300 43.20 -27.80 -37.47
N LEU A 301 44.29 -28.55 -37.63
CA LEU A 301 44.85 -29.59 -36.78
C LEU A 301 45.64 -29.09 -35.56
N ALA A 302 45.72 -29.96 -34.54
CA ALA A 302 46.56 -29.85 -33.35
C ALA A 302 48.07 -30.02 -33.66
N PRO A 303 48.96 -29.89 -32.64
CA PRO A 303 49.31 -31.09 -31.88
C PRO A 303 49.44 -30.91 -30.36
N ARG A 304 49.47 -32.08 -29.73
CA ARG A 304 49.21 -32.45 -28.33
C ARG A 304 50.52 -32.78 -27.62
N LEU A 305 50.70 -32.37 -26.37
CA LEU A 305 51.58 -33.04 -25.40
C LEU A 305 50.94 -33.01 -24.00
N ARG A 306 50.77 -34.21 -23.43
CA ARG A 306 50.41 -34.61 -22.06
C ARG A 306 51.53 -35.60 -21.63
N PRO A 307 51.82 -35.89 -20.34
CA PRO A 307 50.90 -36.53 -19.38
C PRO A 307 50.98 -36.00 -17.93
N GLU A 308 49.85 -35.91 -17.21
CA GLU A 308 49.42 -36.81 -16.10
C GLU A 308 50.37 -36.88 -14.90
N GLU A 309 49.90 -36.40 -13.74
CA GLU A 309 50.15 -37.04 -12.45
C GLU A 309 48.88 -36.97 -11.58
N ASP A 310 48.49 -38.16 -11.12
CA ASP A 310 47.40 -38.50 -10.22
C ASP A 310 47.96 -38.56 -8.79
N VAL A 311 47.40 -37.79 -7.85
CA VAL A 311 47.55 -38.07 -6.40
C VAL A 311 46.25 -37.74 -5.66
N GLN A 312 45.46 -38.80 -5.49
CA GLN A 312 44.70 -39.21 -4.31
C GLN A 312 44.55 -38.23 -3.11
N LYS A 313 43.28 -37.87 -2.86
CA LYS A 313 42.53 -38.07 -1.60
C LYS A 313 43.35 -38.14 -0.29
N ALA A 314 43.37 -37.03 0.46
CA ALA A 314 43.59 -37.04 1.91
C ALA A 314 42.45 -36.29 2.61
N SER A 315 41.59 -37.06 3.29
CA SER A 315 40.58 -36.58 4.22
C SER A 315 41.26 -35.97 5.45
N SER A 316 41.18 -34.66 5.62
CA SER A 316 41.40 -34.01 6.92
C SER A 316 40.06 -33.60 7.52
N ARG A 317 39.47 -34.52 8.29
CA ARG A 317 38.43 -34.23 9.28
C ARG A 317 38.96 -33.23 10.31
N LYS A 318 38.22 -32.14 10.55
CA LYS A 318 38.06 -31.42 11.83
C LYS A 318 37.04 -30.28 11.66
N PRO A 319 36.29 -29.92 12.71
CA PRO A 319 35.35 -30.74 13.46
C PRO A 319 33.89 -30.38 13.06
N LYS A 320 32.97 -31.33 13.24
CA LYS A 320 31.54 -30.99 13.31
C LYS A 320 31.32 -30.20 14.59
N SER A 321 31.21 -28.88 14.48
CA SER A 321 30.53 -28.09 15.49
C SER A 321 29.02 -28.25 15.27
N SER A 322 28.34 -28.55 16.35
CA SER A 322 26.89 -28.64 16.52
C SER A 322 26.09 -27.66 15.66
N ASP A 323 25.07 -28.21 15.02
CA ASP A 323 23.71 -27.65 14.89
C ASP A 323 23.62 -26.14 15.22
N GLY A 324 23.96 -25.31 14.24
CA GLY A 324 23.88 -23.86 14.31
C GLY A 324 23.20 -23.38 13.05
N ARG A 325 21.89 -23.18 13.12
CA ARG A 325 21.06 -22.58 12.07
C ARG A 325 21.79 -21.36 11.49
N ASN A 326 22.12 -21.35 10.20
CA ASN A 326 22.79 -20.21 9.57
C ASN A 326 21.76 -19.10 9.33
N ILE A 327 21.38 -18.41 10.40
CA ILE A 327 20.35 -17.36 10.41
C ILE A 327 20.65 -16.29 9.35
N THR A 328 21.93 -16.01 9.08
CA THR A 328 22.33 -15.04 8.05
C THR A 328 21.92 -15.49 6.65
N GLU A 329 22.11 -16.77 6.31
CA GLU A 329 21.69 -17.30 5.00
C GLU A 329 20.17 -17.49 4.92
N GLU A 330 19.52 -17.91 6.01
CA GLU A 330 18.06 -18.06 6.03
C GLU A 330 17.34 -16.71 5.88
N VAL A 331 17.76 -15.68 6.63
CA VAL A 331 17.23 -14.32 6.51
C VAL A 331 17.58 -13.72 5.14
N ARG A 332 18.79 -13.94 4.62
CA ARG A 332 19.14 -13.51 3.27
C ARG A 332 18.24 -14.16 2.23
N ASN A 333 18.01 -15.47 2.29
CA ASN A 333 17.14 -16.17 1.35
C ASN A 333 15.68 -15.68 1.46
N LEU A 334 15.23 -15.37 2.67
CA LEU A 334 13.91 -14.81 2.90
C LEU A 334 13.77 -13.41 2.28
N VAL A 335 14.74 -12.52 2.52
CA VAL A 335 14.80 -11.20 1.90
C VAL A 335 14.89 -11.33 0.38
N ALA A 336 15.64 -12.29 -0.16
CA ALA A 336 15.69 -12.61 -1.60
C ALA A 336 14.32 -12.97 -2.15
N SER A 337 13.59 -13.82 -1.42
CA SER A 337 12.27 -14.28 -1.82
C SER A 337 11.25 -13.14 -1.85
N VAL A 338 11.38 -12.18 -0.92
CA VAL A 338 10.49 -11.02 -0.78
C VAL A 338 10.86 -9.90 -1.76
N SER A 339 12.15 -9.60 -1.92
CA SER A 339 12.68 -8.56 -2.82
C SER A 339 12.81 -9.01 -4.28
N GLY A 340 12.79 -10.32 -4.53
CA GLY A 340 12.90 -10.90 -5.86
C GLY A 340 14.32 -10.90 -6.43
N LEU A 341 15.34 -10.63 -5.62
CA LEU A 341 16.76 -10.71 -5.97
C LEU A 341 17.32 -12.12 -5.75
N GLU A 342 18.35 -12.50 -6.50
CA GLU A 342 19.08 -13.73 -6.23
C GLU A 342 19.90 -13.57 -4.92
N PRO A 343 19.94 -14.58 -4.02
CA PRO A 343 20.68 -14.50 -2.76
C PRO A 343 22.16 -14.11 -2.91
N ARG A 344 22.76 -14.45 -4.06
CA ARG A 344 24.15 -14.12 -4.43
C ARG A 344 24.37 -12.67 -4.86
N GLU A 345 23.31 -11.93 -5.21
CA GLU A 345 23.37 -10.53 -5.64
C GLU A 345 23.18 -9.56 -4.46
N MET A 346 22.73 -10.05 -3.30
CA MET A 346 22.54 -9.24 -2.10
C MET A 346 23.79 -9.17 -1.24
N ARG A 347 24.38 -7.97 -1.19
CA ARG A 347 25.45 -7.64 -0.26
C ARG A 347 24.84 -7.37 1.12
N LEU A 348 25.46 -7.90 2.19
CA LEU A 348 24.98 -7.68 3.56
C LEU A 348 24.97 -6.19 3.96
N ASP A 349 25.81 -5.38 3.34
CA ASP A 349 25.93 -3.94 3.62
C ASP A 349 25.10 -3.07 2.66
N ALA A 350 24.32 -3.67 1.74
CA ALA A 350 23.42 -2.91 0.89
C ALA A 350 22.25 -2.38 1.73
N GLU A 351 21.85 -1.13 1.47
CA GLU A 351 20.68 -0.54 2.10
C GLU A 351 19.43 -1.30 1.66
N LEU A 352 18.53 -1.56 2.60
CA LEU A 352 17.28 -2.27 2.33
C LEU A 352 16.42 -1.50 1.31
N ALA A 353 16.44 -0.16 1.37
CA ALA A 353 15.78 0.72 0.40
C ALA A 353 16.32 0.52 -1.03
N ASP A 354 17.64 0.33 -1.21
CA ASP A 354 18.26 0.06 -2.51
C ASP A 354 17.91 -1.33 -3.04
N LEU A 355 17.61 -2.28 -2.15
CA LEU A 355 17.09 -3.60 -2.47
C LEU A 355 15.55 -3.60 -2.68
N GLY A 356 14.94 -2.41 -2.70
CA GLY A 356 13.52 -2.19 -2.90
C GLY A 356 12.65 -2.46 -1.67
N VAL A 357 13.25 -2.77 -0.52
CA VAL A 357 12.58 -2.98 0.77
C VAL A 357 12.31 -1.62 1.41
N ASP A 358 11.17 -1.03 1.06
CA ASP A 358 10.62 0.19 1.66
C ASP A 358 9.87 -0.12 2.98
N SER A 359 9.27 0.87 3.62
CA SER A 359 8.52 0.65 4.88
C SER A 359 7.34 -0.31 4.71
N LEU A 360 6.74 -0.42 3.52
CA LEU A 360 5.62 -1.33 3.24
C LEU A 360 6.11 -2.77 3.05
N MET A 361 7.12 -2.98 2.20
CA MET A 361 7.75 -4.27 1.96
C MET A 361 8.56 -4.74 3.17
N GLY A 362 9.07 -3.80 3.97
CA GLY A 362 9.71 -4.02 5.26
C GLY A 362 8.74 -4.60 6.29
N MET A 363 7.50 -4.12 6.34
CA MET A 363 6.45 -4.71 7.18
C MET A 363 6.08 -6.13 6.74
N GLU A 364 5.97 -6.38 5.42
CA GLU A 364 5.74 -7.74 4.90
C GLU A 364 6.90 -8.68 5.22
N LEU A 365 8.13 -8.18 5.08
CA LEU A 365 9.35 -8.92 5.40
C LEU A 365 9.40 -9.29 6.90
N ALA A 366 9.01 -8.37 7.79
CA ALA A 366 8.91 -8.65 9.22
C ALA A 366 7.87 -9.73 9.51
N ARG A 367 6.67 -9.61 8.94
CA ARG A 367 5.60 -10.61 9.13
C ARG A 367 6.01 -11.99 8.62
N GLU A 368 6.75 -12.05 7.52
CA GLU A 368 7.31 -13.29 7.00
C GLU A 368 8.35 -13.87 7.95
N VAL A 369 9.26 -13.05 8.49
CA VAL A 369 10.23 -13.48 9.50
C VAL A 369 9.52 -14.06 10.72
N GLU A 370 8.53 -13.36 11.27
CA GLU A 370 7.78 -13.85 12.43
C GLU A 370 7.07 -15.18 12.15
N THR A 371 6.54 -15.33 10.94
CA THR A 371 5.88 -16.57 10.50
C THR A 371 6.87 -17.73 10.34
N THR A 372 8.02 -17.49 9.70
CA THR A 372 9.05 -18.49 9.38
C THR A 372 9.88 -18.90 10.60
N PHE A 373 10.23 -17.92 11.43
CA PHE A 373 11.11 -18.10 12.59
C PHE A 373 10.38 -18.24 13.92
N LYS A 374 9.05 -18.06 13.95
CA LYS A 374 8.22 -18.14 15.16
C LYS A 374 8.73 -17.24 16.28
N CYS A 375 9.15 -16.03 15.93
CA CYS A 375 9.57 -14.99 16.85
C CYS A 375 8.72 -13.71 16.63
N THR A 376 8.80 -12.76 17.54
CA THR A 376 8.23 -11.41 17.37
C THR A 376 9.36 -10.41 17.21
N LEU A 377 9.33 -9.62 16.14
CA LEU A 377 10.31 -8.58 15.90
C LEU A 377 9.91 -7.30 16.66
N ASP A 378 10.90 -6.62 17.23
CA ASP A 378 10.65 -5.31 17.84
C ASP A 378 10.58 -4.23 16.75
N HIS A 379 9.50 -3.45 16.77
CA HIS A 379 9.22 -2.47 15.72
C HIS A 379 10.25 -1.32 15.72
N GLU A 380 10.76 -0.92 16.89
CA GLU A 380 11.80 0.10 16.96
C GLU A 380 13.16 -0.41 16.44
N GLU A 381 13.53 -1.66 16.76
CA GLU A 381 14.74 -2.31 16.21
C GLU A 381 14.64 -2.50 14.69
N GLN A 382 13.46 -2.83 14.17
CA GLN A 382 13.21 -2.97 12.75
C GLN A 382 13.36 -1.64 12.00
N MET A 383 12.79 -0.55 12.53
CA MET A 383 12.91 0.78 11.92
C MET A 383 14.34 1.31 11.93
N LYS A 384 15.17 0.87 12.89
CA LYS A 384 16.60 1.19 12.96
C LYS A 384 17.45 0.36 12.00
N ALA A 385 16.92 -0.74 11.45
CA ALA A 385 17.63 -1.60 10.52
C ALA A 385 17.54 -1.05 9.08
N THR A 386 18.60 -0.35 8.66
CA THR A 386 18.71 0.31 7.34
C THR A 386 19.34 -0.59 6.27
N ASN A 387 20.01 -1.67 6.66
CA ASN A 387 20.67 -2.62 5.75
C ASN A 387 20.44 -4.08 6.16
N LEU A 388 20.73 -5.00 5.25
CA LEU A 388 20.49 -6.44 5.45
C LEU A 388 21.23 -7.01 6.66
N ARG A 389 22.44 -6.54 6.97
CA ARG A 389 23.22 -6.95 8.15
C ARG A 389 22.51 -6.57 9.45
N GLN A 390 22.01 -5.34 9.55
CA GLN A 390 21.26 -4.88 10.72
C GLN A 390 19.94 -5.63 10.86
N PHE A 391 19.27 -5.95 9.76
CA PHE A 391 18.06 -6.75 9.77
C PHE A 391 18.31 -8.19 10.24
N VAL A 392 19.38 -8.84 9.76
CA VAL A 392 19.82 -10.16 10.26
C VAL A 392 20.07 -10.13 11.77
N ALA A 393 20.68 -9.06 12.29
CA ALA A 393 20.91 -8.90 13.72
C ALA A 393 19.59 -8.73 14.50
N CYS A 394 18.63 -7.98 13.97
CA CYS A 394 17.27 -7.87 14.53
C CYS A 394 16.60 -9.24 14.66
N VAL A 395 16.62 -10.06 13.60
CA VAL A 395 16.06 -11.42 13.62
C VAL A 395 16.79 -12.33 14.60
N ALA A 396 18.12 -12.26 14.65
CA ALA A 396 18.91 -13.05 15.60
C ALA A 396 18.59 -12.69 17.06
N ASN A 397 18.41 -11.40 17.37
CA ASN A 397 18.02 -10.94 18.71
C ASN A 397 16.60 -11.41 19.08
N ALA A 398 15.65 -11.33 18.15
CA ALA A 398 14.30 -11.81 18.36
C ALA A 398 14.24 -13.33 18.60
N LEU A 399 15.06 -14.11 17.88
CA LEU A 399 15.22 -15.54 18.11
C LEU A 399 15.84 -15.87 19.47
N ALA A 400 16.83 -15.09 19.91
CA ALA A 400 17.43 -15.24 21.23
C ALA A 400 16.42 -14.95 22.36
N ARG A 401 15.56 -13.93 22.19
CA ARG A 401 14.45 -13.63 23.12
C ARG A 401 13.43 -14.76 23.17
N ALA A 402 13.09 -15.35 22.02
CA ALA A 402 12.14 -16.47 21.95
C ALA A 402 12.70 -17.80 22.51
N GLY A 403 14.02 -17.99 22.48
CA GLY A 403 14.69 -19.21 22.96
C GLY A 403 15.08 -19.22 24.45
N GLY A 404 15.03 -18.07 25.14
CA GLY A 404 15.48 -17.93 26.53
C GLY A 404 14.48 -18.37 27.62
N GLY A 405 13.28 -18.84 27.24
CA GLY A 405 12.21 -19.21 28.17
C GLY A 405 12.29 -20.67 28.65
N ARG A 406 13.36 -21.04 29.37
CA ARG A 406 13.33 -22.23 30.26
C ARG A 406 14.33 -22.06 31.39
N SER A 407 13.82 -22.24 32.61
CA SER A 407 14.50 -22.35 33.92
C SER A 407 14.64 -21.06 34.75
N MET A 408 13.62 -20.81 35.57
CA MET A 408 13.83 -20.64 37.02
C MET A 408 12.51 -20.92 37.74
N GLU A 409 12.39 -22.14 38.27
CA GLU A 409 11.47 -22.47 39.35
C GLU A 409 11.91 -21.64 40.56
N GLN A 410 11.05 -20.73 41.02
CA GLN A 410 11.17 -20.19 42.38
C GLN A 410 10.46 -21.18 43.30
N GLU A 411 11.25 -21.92 44.07
CA GLU A 411 10.79 -22.58 45.28
C GLU A 411 10.27 -21.51 46.25
N GLU A 412 8.97 -21.50 46.50
CA GLU A 412 8.38 -20.74 47.61
C GLU A 412 8.73 -21.47 48.93
N GLU A 413 9.73 -20.95 49.65
CA GLU A 413 9.91 -21.25 51.07
C GLU A 413 8.84 -20.51 51.88
N ASP A 414 7.87 -21.27 52.38
CA ASP A 414 6.84 -20.88 53.33
C ASP A 414 7.47 -20.60 54.71
N HIS A 415 7.74 -19.33 55.02
CA HIS A 415 8.19 -18.91 56.36
C HIS A 415 7.09 -18.14 57.09
N ARG A 416 6.42 -18.85 58.01
CA ARG A 416 5.51 -18.28 59.01
C ARG A 416 6.28 -17.42 60.03
N PRO A 417 5.76 -16.26 60.46
CA PRO A 417 6.18 -15.67 61.72
C PRO A 417 5.23 -16.08 62.85
N ASP A 418 5.80 -16.67 63.90
CA ASP A 418 5.20 -16.83 65.22
C ASP A 418 5.05 -15.45 65.90
N GLU A 419 3.84 -15.13 66.35
CA GLU A 419 3.58 -14.08 67.34
C GLU A 419 3.77 -14.66 68.75
N SER A 420 4.68 -14.06 69.55
CA SER A 420 4.50 -14.01 70.99
C SER A 420 5.22 -12.80 71.62
N ASP A 421 4.39 -12.03 72.33
CA ASP A 421 4.61 -11.42 73.64
C ASP A 421 5.55 -10.21 73.85
N SER A 422 4.88 -9.04 73.89
CA SER A 422 4.69 -8.22 75.11
C SER A 422 5.83 -7.33 75.66
N VAL A 423 5.54 -6.04 75.83
CA VAL A 423 5.32 -5.33 77.13
C VAL A 423 5.60 -3.81 77.01
N ASP A 424 4.58 -3.05 77.41
CA ASP A 424 4.50 -1.71 78.04
C ASP A 424 5.30 -0.48 77.58
N GLY A 425 4.58 0.65 77.58
CA GLY A 425 5.08 1.83 78.30
C GLY A 425 4.66 3.23 77.83
N SER A 426 3.42 3.63 78.15
CA SER A 426 3.03 4.95 78.69
C SER A 426 3.12 6.27 77.87
N SER A 427 1.96 6.96 77.82
CA SER A 427 1.75 8.41 78.06
C SER A 427 2.22 9.42 76.98
N SER A 428 1.52 10.51 76.62
CA SER A 428 0.30 11.19 77.07
C SER A 428 -0.15 12.20 75.99
N GLU A 429 -1.44 12.56 76.01
CA GLU A 429 -2.05 13.87 75.70
C GLU A 429 -1.45 14.77 74.60
N LYS A 430 -2.05 14.78 73.40
CA LYS A 430 -2.95 15.82 72.85
C LYS A 430 -3.20 15.63 71.37
#